data_AF-A0A101G7B4-F1
#
_entry.id   AF-A0A101G7B4-F1
#
_cell.length_a   1.000
_cell.length_b   1.000
_cell.length_c   1.000
_cell.angle_alpha   90.00
_cell.angle_beta   90.00
_cell.angle_gamma   90.00
#
_symmetry.space_group_name_H-M   'P 1'
#
loop_
_entity.id
_entity.type
_entity.pdbx_description
1 polymer ?
#
loop_
_entity_poly.entity_id
_entity_poly.type
_entity_poly.pdbx_seq_one_letter_code
_entity_poly.pdbx_strand_id
1 'polypeptide(L)'
;MFTLIKQYLLYLTRWQLSSPILALCLMYLHFGVTWNTVIANLVGGLIFFWVDKFIFTSKAMNPQWEVAEDIVCADCGKRSRGYRIVRAKGYDKTKDKFPEFRCEKCSTIKFQKQKEQGIFK
;
A
#
# COMPACT_ATOMS: atom_id res chain seq x y z
N MET A 1 -4.53 16.54 -5.58
CA MET A 1 -4.20 16.69 -7.01
C MET A 1 -2.68 16.75 -7.27
N PHE A 2 -1.91 17.58 -6.54
CA PHE A 2 -0.42 17.65 -6.64
C PHE A 2 0.34 16.32 -6.36
N THR A 3 -0.32 15.28 -5.86
CA THR A 3 0.28 13.98 -5.52
C THR A 3 0.42 13.04 -6.71
N LEU A 4 -0.55 13.01 -7.63
CA LEU A 4 -0.54 12.08 -8.77
C LEU A 4 0.52 12.46 -9.82
N ILE A 5 0.64 13.75 -10.13
CA ILE A 5 1.64 14.24 -11.09
C ILE A 5 3.06 13.98 -10.57
N LYS A 6 3.31 14.16 -9.27
CA LYS A 6 4.61 13.87 -8.65
C LYS A 6 4.95 12.38 -8.68
N GLN A 7 3.98 11.51 -8.37
CA GLN A 7 4.16 10.06 -8.46
C GLN A 7 4.40 9.61 -9.89
N TYR A 8 3.67 10.21 -10.85
CA TYR A 8 3.85 9.93 -12.27
C TYR A 8 5.22 10.37 -12.78
N LEU A 9 5.69 11.56 -12.40
CA LEU A 9 7.04 12.02 -12.74
C LEU A 9 8.12 11.12 -12.11
N LEU A 10 7.99 10.72 -10.84
CA LEU A 10 8.91 9.77 -10.20
C LEU A 10 8.90 8.40 -10.85
N TYR A 11 7.72 7.94 -11.29
CA TYR A 11 7.58 6.71 -12.07
C TYR A 11 8.31 6.81 -13.42
N LEU A 12 8.14 7.93 -14.13
CA LEU A 12 8.82 8.17 -15.40
C LEU A 12 10.35 8.27 -15.24
N THR A 13 10.85 8.93 -14.20
CA THR A 13 12.30 8.99 -13.96
C THR A 13 12.87 7.63 -13.58
N ARG A 14 12.16 6.85 -12.75
CA ARG A 14 12.50 5.45 -12.46
C ARG A 14 12.55 4.60 -13.74
N TRP A 15 11.61 4.82 -14.67
CA TRP A 15 11.60 4.13 -15.95
C TRP A 15 12.85 4.46 -16.79
N GLN A 16 13.23 5.74 -16.87
CA GLN A 16 14.43 6.17 -17.60
C GLN A 16 15.73 5.59 -17.00
N LEU A 17 15.81 5.40 -15.68
CA LEU A 17 17.01 4.86 -15.01
C LEU A 17 17.28 3.37 -15.31
N SER A 18 16.30 2.63 -15.85
CA SER A 18 16.48 1.21 -16.20
C SER A 18 17.42 1.01 -17.39
N SER A 19 17.34 1.91 -18.38
CA SER A 19 18.16 1.85 -19.60
C SER A 19 19.65 2.09 -19.35
N PRO A 20 20.08 3.09 -18.53
CA PRO A 20 21.47 3.27 -18.12
C PRO A 20 22.07 2.05 -17.42
N ILE A 21 21.32 1.38 -16.55
CA ILE A 21 21.81 0.18 -15.84
C ILE A 21 22.12 -0.93 -16.84
N LEU A 22 21.20 -1.17 -17.79
CA LEU A 22 21.42 -2.13 -18.86
C LEU A 22 22.62 -1.75 -19.73
N ALA A 23 22.72 -0.49 -20.14
CA ALA A 23 23.81 0.00 -20.96
C ALA A 23 25.17 -0.15 -20.27
N LEU A 24 25.27 0.20 -18.98
CA LEU A 24 26.49 0.04 -18.18
C LEU A 24 26.90 -1.43 -18.09
N CYS A 25 25.95 -2.32 -17.79
CA CYS A 25 26.24 -3.75 -17.74
C CYS A 25 26.68 -4.31 -19.11
N LEU A 26 26.11 -3.82 -20.22
CA LEU A 26 26.54 -4.25 -21.56
C LEU A 26 27.94 -3.74 -21.93
N MET A 27 28.30 -2.50 -21.54
CA MET A 27 29.59 -1.89 -21.88
C MET A 27 30.75 -2.40 -21.02
N TYR A 28 30.53 -2.66 -19.73
CA TYR A 28 31.62 -2.94 -18.78
C TYR A 28 31.79 -4.42 -18.42
N LEU A 29 30.79 -5.28 -18.69
CA LEU A 29 30.90 -6.71 -18.43
C LEU A 29 31.38 -7.44 -19.70
N HIS A 30 32.30 -8.40 -19.53
CA HIS A 30 32.89 -9.14 -20.65
C HIS A 30 32.40 -10.60 -20.72
N PHE A 31 31.19 -10.89 -20.22
CA PHE A 31 30.65 -12.26 -20.15
C PHE A 31 29.75 -12.63 -21.35
N GLY A 32 29.66 -11.76 -22.35
CA GLY A 32 28.78 -11.90 -23.51
C GLY A 32 27.42 -11.25 -23.29
N VAL A 33 26.77 -10.85 -24.40
CA VAL A 33 25.54 -10.03 -24.39
C VAL A 33 24.43 -10.67 -23.53
N THR A 34 24.25 -11.98 -23.64
CA THR A 34 23.23 -12.74 -22.90
C THR A 34 23.46 -12.66 -21.39
N TRP A 35 24.68 -12.93 -20.93
CA TRP A 35 24.98 -12.93 -19.49
C TRP A 35 25.02 -11.51 -18.91
N ASN A 36 25.54 -10.55 -19.67
CA ASN A 36 25.51 -9.14 -19.30
C ASN A 36 24.07 -8.63 -19.10
N THR A 37 23.13 -9.10 -19.93
CA THR A 37 21.71 -8.75 -19.82
C THR A 37 21.05 -9.41 -18.60
N VAL A 38 21.40 -10.66 -18.29
CA VAL A 38 20.94 -11.34 -17.07
C VAL A 38 21.42 -10.59 -15.83
N ILE A 39 22.71 -10.24 -15.78
CA ILE A 39 23.30 -9.47 -14.67
C ILE A 39 22.65 -8.08 -14.56
N ALA A 40 22.42 -7.40 -15.68
CA ALA A 40 21.74 -6.10 -15.69
C ALA A 40 20.35 -6.15 -15.06
N ASN A 41 19.58 -7.20 -15.38
CA ASN A 41 18.25 -7.39 -14.81
C ASN A 41 18.30 -7.70 -13.31
N LEU A 42 19.30 -8.46 -12.84
CA LEU A 42 19.50 -8.73 -11.42
C LEU A 42 19.88 -7.46 -10.65
N VAL A 43 20.85 -6.69 -11.16
CA VAL A 43 21.28 -5.42 -10.56
C VAL A 43 20.13 -4.40 -10.57
N GLY A 44 19.43 -4.28 -11.70
CA GLY A 44 18.23 -3.47 -11.82
C GLY A 44 17.17 -3.87 -10.79
N GLY A 45 16.86 -5.15 -10.67
CA GLY A 45 15.90 -5.67 -9.69
C GLY A 45 16.27 -5.33 -8.25
N LEU A 46 17.54 -5.48 -7.87
CA LEU A 46 18.03 -5.16 -6.53
C LEU A 46 17.92 -3.66 -6.21
N ILE A 47 18.22 -2.78 -7.16
CA ILE A 47 18.15 -1.32 -6.95
C ILE A 47 16.69 -0.85 -6.99
N PHE A 48 15.94 -1.22 -8.03
CA PHE A 48 14.57 -0.73 -8.24
C PHE A 48 13.60 -1.22 -7.19
N PHE A 49 13.80 -2.39 -6.59
CA PHE A 49 12.98 -2.85 -5.47
C PHE A 49 12.89 -1.80 -4.34
N TRP A 50 14.02 -1.20 -3.97
CA TRP A 50 14.06 -0.18 -2.91
C TRP A 50 13.46 1.15 -3.37
N VAL A 51 13.71 1.55 -4.63
CA VAL A 51 13.16 2.78 -5.21
C VAL A 51 11.63 2.70 -5.30
N ASP A 52 11.10 1.59 -5.83
CA ASP A 52 9.67 1.34 -5.92
C ASP A 52 9.03 1.27 -4.54
N LYS A 53 9.66 0.55 -3.60
CA LYS A 53 9.21 0.52 -2.22
C LYS A 53 9.12 1.94 -1.65
N PHE A 54 10.09 2.82 -1.91
CA PHE A 54 10.03 4.20 -1.44
C PHE A 54 8.90 5.03 -2.10
N ILE A 55 8.71 4.90 -3.42
CA ILE A 55 7.66 5.61 -4.17
C ILE A 55 6.26 5.16 -3.72
N PHE A 56 6.04 3.84 -3.59
CA PHE A 56 4.73 3.24 -3.31
C PHE A 56 4.41 3.05 -1.82
N THR A 57 5.40 3.16 -0.92
CA THR A 57 5.15 3.15 0.54
C THR A 57 4.33 4.37 1.00
N SER A 58 4.21 5.41 0.16
CA SER A 58 3.36 6.56 0.46
C SER A 58 1.93 6.39 -0.10
N LYS A 59 1.02 5.96 0.78
CA LYS A 59 -0.42 6.32 0.77
C LYS A 59 -1.30 5.72 -0.33
N ALA A 60 -1.52 4.42 -0.25
CA ALA A 60 -2.90 3.92 -0.33
C ALA A 60 -3.27 3.30 1.03
N MET A 61 -3.28 4.12 2.09
CA MET A 61 -3.98 3.76 3.32
C MET A 61 -5.48 3.99 3.10
N ASN A 62 -6.04 3.34 2.09
CA ASN A 62 -7.46 3.06 2.14
C ASN A 62 -7.67 2.27 3.45
N PRO A 63 -8.64 2.65 4.29
CA PRO A 63 -8.89 1.94 5.51
C PRO A 63 -9.05 0.46 5.19
N GLN A 64 -8.20 -0.38 5.78
CA GLN A 64 -8.29 -1.82 5.62
C GLN A 64 -9.48 -2.27 6.47
N TRP A 65 -10.53 -2.72 5.79
CA TRP A 65 -11.73 -3.25 6.43
C TRP A 65 -11.62 -4.76 6.54
N GLU A 66 -11.93 -5.27 7.72
CA GLU A 66 -12.17 -6.69 7.99
C GLU A 66 -13.67 -6.90 8.09
N VAL A 67 -14.15 -7.94 7.42
CA VAL A 67 -15.56 -8.32 7.38
C VAL A 67 -15.70 -9.70 7.98
N ALA A 68 -16.62 -9.85 8.93
CA ALA A 68 -16.94 -11.12 9.57
C ALA A 68 -18.44 -11.39 9.47
N GLU A 69 -18.79 -12.65 9.26
CA GLU A 69 -20.18 -13.09 9.26
C GLU A 69 -20.66 -13.40 10.68
N ASP A 70 -21.97 -13.28 10.88
CA ASP A 70 -22.66 -13.72 12.10
C ASP A 70 -22.09 -13.18 13.43
N ILE A 71 -21.70 -11.90 13.43
CA ILE A 71 -21.21 -11.22 14.64
C ILE A 71 -22.34 -10.51 15.37
N VAL A 72 -22.15 -10.28 16.67
CA VAL A 72 -22.99 -9.40 17.49
C VAL A 72 -22.40 -8.00 17.46
N CYS A 73 -23.16 -7.03 16.93
CA CYS A 73 -22.71 -5.64 16.84
C CYS A 73 -22.39 -5.08 18.24
N ALA A 74 -21.20 -4.51 18.41
CA ALA A 74 -20.77 -3.92 19.69
C ALA A 74 -21.62 -2.73 20.15
N ASP A 75 -22.28 -2.01 19.24
CA ASP A 75 -23.07 -0.82 19.58
C ASP A 75 -24.57 -1.11 19.71
N CYS A 76 -25.14 -1.98 18.86
CA CYS A 76 -26.59 -2.22 18.81
C CYS A 76 -27.03 -3.65 19.14
N GLY A 77 -26.09 -4.57 19.40
CA GLY A 77 -26.38 -5.97 19.77
C GLY A 77 -26.99 -6.82 18.65
N LYS A 78 -27.25 -6.26 17.46
CA LYS A 78 -27.82 -7.02 16.34
C LYS A 78 -26.84 -8.06 15.81
N ARG A 79 -27.32 -9.28 15.60
CA ARG A 79 -26.62 -10.35 14.88
C ARG A 79 -26.69 -10.10 13.37
N SER A 80 -25.55 -9.88 12.74
CA SER A 80 -25.45 -9.54 11.31
C SER A 80 -24.01 -9.65 10.80
N ARG A 81 -23.79 -9.49 9.49
CA ARG A 81 -22.46 -9.21 8.95
C ARG A 81 -21.87 -7.96 9.59
N GLY A 82 -20.65 -8.07 10.09
CA GLY A 82 -19.95 -6.98 10.76
C GLY A 82 -18.73 -6.49 10.01
N TYR A 83 -18.42 -5.23 10.24
CA TYR A 83 -17.37 -4.47 9.61
C TYR A 83 -16.49 -3.85 10.69
N ARG A 84 -15.17 -3.90 10.47
CA ARG A 84 -14.18 -3.33 11.37
C ARG A 84 -13.06 -2.69 10.57
N ILE A 85 -12.67 -1.49 10.94
CA ILE A 85 -11.44 -0.87 10.41
C ILE A 85 -10.27 -1.42 11.20
N VAL A 86 -9.39 -2.15 10.53
CA VAL A 86 -8.19 -2.73 11.15
C VAL A 86 -7.02 -1.76 11.07
N ARG A 87 -6.89 -1.06 9.95
CA ARG A 87 -5.76 -0.17 9.69
C ARG A 87 -6.17 1.05 8.89
N ALA A 88 -5.68 2.21 9.29
CA ALA A 88 -5.79 3.47 8.57
C ALA A 88 -4.63 4.43 8.95
N LYS A 89 -4.66 5.65 8.42
CA LYS A 89 -3.61 6.64 8.65
C LYS A 89 -3.49 7.03 10.12
N GLY A 90 -2.42 6.57 10.77
CA GLY A 90 -2.19 6.82 12.21
C GLY A 90 -3.04 5.94 13.14
N TYR A 91 -3.69 4.91 12.59
CA TYR A 91 -4.55 3.99 13.33
C TYR A 91 -4.22 2.55 12.93
N ASP A 92 -3.67 1.76 13.85
CA ASP A 92 -3.35 0.35 13.61
C ASP A 92 -3.88 -0.50 14.77
N LYS A 93 -4.87 -1.32 14.46
CA LYS A 93 -5.51 -2.27 15.39
C LYS A 93 -5.41 -3.71 14.87
N THR A 94 -4.43 -4.00 14.02
CA THR A 94 -4.15 -5.37 13.54
C THR A 94 -3.92 -6.37 14.67
N LYS A 95 -3.36 -5.93 15.81
CA LYS A 95 -3.05 -6.77 16.98
C LYS A 95 -4.01 -6.59 18.16
N ASP A 96 -5.21 -6.05 17.92
CA ASP A 96 -6.18 -5.85 18.98
C ASP A 96 -6.64 -7.20 19.54
N LYS A 97 -6.53 -7.38 20.86
CA LYS A 97 -6.93 -8.63 21.55
C LYS A 97 -8.44 -8.78 21.66
N PHE A 98 -9.20 -7.69 21.53
CA PHE A 98 -10.66 -7.69 21.64
C PHE A 98 -11.28 -6.96 20.44
N PRO A 99 -11.38 -7.62 19.26
CA PRO A 99 -11.88 -6.99 18.05
C PRO A 99 -13.39 -6.68 18.15
N GLU A 100 -13.72 -5.39 18.11
CA GLU A 100 -15.11 -4.94 18.06
C GLU A 100 -15.62 -4.86 16.61
N PHE A 101 -16.52 -5.76 16.25
CA PHE A 101 -17.26 -5.67 14.99
C PHE A 101 -18.56 -4.88 15.14
N ARG A 102 -18.93 -4.16 14.08
CA ARG A 102 -20.15 -3.35 14.02
C ARG A 102 -20.95 -3.70 12.78
N CYS A 103 -22.27 -3.69 12.88
CA CYS A 103 -23.12 -3.82 11.69
C CYS A 103 -22.92 -2.63 10.75
N GLU A 104 -23.33 -2.78 9.49
CA GLU A 104 -23.13 -1.78 8.42
C GLU A 104 -23.60 -0.36 8.80
N LYS A 105 -24.75 -0.24 9.47
CA LYS A 105 -25.28 1.06 9.91
C LYS A 105 -24.38 1.69 10.97
N CYS A 106 -24.02 0.95 12.02
CA CYS A 106 -23.19 1.43 13.12
C CYS A 106 -21.75 1.72 12.66
N SER A 107 -21.19 0.90 11.76
CA SER A 107 -19.87 1.13 11.21
C SER A 107 -19.81 2.40 10.36
N THR A 108 -20.84 2.67 9.55
CA THR A 108 -20.92 3.87 8.71
C THR A 108 -21.02 5.13 9.55
N ILE A 109 -21.88 5.14 10.58
CA ILE A 109 -22.03 6.26 11.51
C ILE A 109 -20.70 6.54 12.23
N LYS A 110 -20.04 5.49 12.75
CA LYS A 110 -18.75 5.63 13.43
C LYS A 110 -17.69 6.18 12.48
N PHE A 111 -17.63 5.67 11.25
CA PHE A 111 -16.67 6.14 10.25
C PHE A 111 -16.87 7.62 9.92
N GLN A 112 -18.12 8.08 9.73
CA GLN A 112 -18.43 9.50 9.50
C GLN A 112 -17.98 10.38 10.68
N LYS A 113 -18.31 10.00 11.92
CA LYS A 113 -17.86 10.73 13.12
C LYS A 113 -16.34 10.83 13.21
N GLN A 114 -15.64 9.73 12.92
CA GLN A 114 -14.18 9.74 12.98
C GLN A 114 -13.54 10.54 11.82
N LYS A 115 -14.22 10.62 10.66
CA LYS A 115 -13.83 11.48 9.55
C LYS A 115 -14.01 12.96 9.90
N GLU A 116 -15.13 13.33 10.54
CA GLU A 116 -15.38 14.69 11.06
C GLU A 116 -14.33 15.11 12.10
N GLN A 117 -13.90 14.17 12.96
CA GLN A 117 -12.84 14.37 13.94
C GLN A 117 -11.42 14.40 13.34
N GLY A 118 -11.29 14.24 12.01
CA GLY A 118 -10.01 14.29 11.31
C GLY A 118 -9.10 13.06 11.49
N ILE A 119 -9.63 11.98 12.11
CA ILE A 119 -8.91 10.72 12.32
C ILE A 119 -8.72 9.97 10.99
N PHE A 120 -9.71 10.04 10.10
CA PHE A 120 -9.65 9.48 8.75
C PHE A 120 -9.76 10.62 7.73
N LYS A 121 -8.71 10.85 6.94
CA LYS A 121 -8.68 11.85 5.85
C LYS A 121 -8.78 11.17 4.51
#